data_AF-A0A210QIQ2-F1
#
_entry.id   AF-A0A210QIQ2-F1
#
_cell.length_a   1.000
_cell.length_b   1.000
_cell.length_c   1.000
_cell.angle_alpha   90.00
_cell.angle_beta   90.00
_cell.angle_gamma   90.00
#
_symmetry.space_group_name_H-M   'P 1'
#
loop_
_entity.id
_entity.type
_entity.pdbx_description
1 polymer ?
#
loop_
_entity_poly.entity_id
_entity_poly.type
_entity_poly.pdbx_seq_one_letter_code
_entity_poly.pdbx_strand_id
1 'polypeptide(L)'
;MDKILAFLILASLVVSVRTMVNTPALRLLLLLPERKGSFYYPFGMEKTGAAVYVALDDIKADGLLLNMTIEVDRINTKCNDVYALGVGSDYLHTHTYHGIIGPQCSGVCRHIGRLAAYYNLPCLTGVCQDTEMLNKDTFKTLTRLLGTFDKVGHAVRGIMVHFKWKRIGIISQKHTDRIWKYTREAVEEVVTGAGMLVAVSKEYNAATNDSLKAILAEVASLSRIIVLAVRGETLRTLMVLAHEMALTSGDYMFISVYYYASAKTFGDISWLQNDEYDDVAMTAYTSLIFVSYFTPLTHLYRKFEDDVKRKSETLFNYTYQADEGVSVFSV
;
A
#
# COMPACT_ATOMS: atom_id res chain seq x y z
N MET A 1 -20.81 -58.87 41.46
CA MET A 1 -20.97 -57.41 41.59
C MET A 1 -20.00 -56.69 40.65
N ASP A 2 -19.76 -57.24 39.43
CA ASP A 2 -18.47 -57.05 38.76
C ASP A 2 -18.54 -56.54 37.32
N LYS A 3 -19.74 -56.42 36.72
CA LYS A 3 -19.89 -55.88 35.36
C LYS A 3 -20.15 -54.37 35.34
N ILE A 4 -20.79 -53.85 36.38
CA ILE A 4 -21.13 -52.42 36.50
C ILE A 4 -19.88 -51.62 36.89
N LEU A 5 -19.04 -52.15 37.79
CA LEU A 5 -17.79 -51.51 38.19
C LEU A 5 -16.78 -51.47 37.01
N ALA A 6 -16.70 -52.54 36.22
CA ALA A 6 -15.87 -52.57 35.01
C ALA A 6 -16.36 -51.56 33.95
N PHE A 7 -17.67 -51.39 33.77
CA PHE A 7 -18.24 -50.41 32.83
C PHE A 7 -18.01 -48.97 33.29
N LEU A 8 -18.12 -48.69 34.60
CA LEU A 8 -17.84 -47.37 35.17
C LEU A 8 -16.34 -47.03 35.11
N ILE A 9 -15.45 -48.00 35.32
CA ILE A 9 -14.01 -47.81 35.18
C ILE A 9 -13.64 -47.59 33.71
N LEU A 10 -14.18 -48.36 32.75
CA LEU A 10 -13.97 -48.11 31.32
C LEU A 10 -14.54 -46.76 30.89
N ALA A 11 -15.73 -46.37 31.35
CA ALA A 11 -16.30 -45.06 31.07
C ALA A 11 -15.44 -43.93 31.66
N SER A 12 -14.88 -44.11 32.86
CA SER A 12 -13.96 -43.14 33.46
C SER A 12 -12.60 -43.08 32.75
N LEU A 13 -12.08 -44.20 32.23
CA LEU A 13 -10.87 -44.23 31.40
C LEU A 13 -11.10 -43.65 30.01
N VAL A 14 -12.27 -43.89 29.38
CA VAL A 14 -12.62 -43.29 28.08
C VAL A 14 -12.88 -41.79 28.22
N VAL A 15 -13.42 -41.33 29.36
CA VAL A 15 -13.55 -39.90 29.70
C VAL A 15 -12.17 -39.31 30.06
N SER A 16 -11.28 -40.05 30.71
CA SER A 16 -9.93 -39.61 31.05
C SER A 16 -8.93 -39.66 29.89
N VAL A 17 -9.22 -40.39 28.80
CA VAL A 17 -8.37 -40.50 27.59
C VAL A 17 -8.92 -39.67 26.42
N ARG A 18 -10.07 -39.00 26.58
CA ARG A 18 -10.62 -38.02 25.61
C ARG A 18 -10.55 -36.57 26.07
N THR A 19 -9.68 -36.24 27.00
CA THR A 19 -9.10 -34.89 27.04
C THR A 19 -7.82 -34.90 26.20
N MET A 20 -7.97 -35.11 24.88
CA MET A 20 -7.09 -34.36 23.99
C MET A 20 -7.31 -32.91 24.40
N VAL A 21 -6.30 -32.29 24.98
CA VAL A 21 -6.28 -30.85 25.20
C VAL A 21 -6.35 -30.25 23.80
N ASN A 22 -7.57 -30.05 23.30
CA ASN A 22 -7.83 -29.34 22.06
C ASN A 22 -7.34 -27.93 22.36
N THR A 23 -6.10 -27.67 21.96
CA THR A 23 -5.48 -26.36 22.15
C THR A 23 -6.34 -25.40 21.35
N PRO A 24 -7.00 -24.40 21.98
CA PRO A 24 -7.88 -23.50 21.27
C PRO A 24 -7.14 -22.83 20.11
N ALA A 25 -7.78 -22.79 18.94
CA ALA A 25 -7.17 -22.27 17.72
C ALA A 25 -7.70 -20.87 17.39
N LEU A 26 -6.82 -19.89 17.31
CA LEU A 26 -7.09 -18.58 16.75
C LEU A 26 -7.07 -18.70 15.22
N ARG A 27 -8.25 -18.86 14.63
CA ARG A 27 -8.41 -18.90 13.17
C ARG A 27 -8.52 -17.51 12.54
N LEU A 28 -7.64 -17.19 11.61
CA LEU A 28 -7.59 -15.93 10.86
C LEU A 28 -7.90 -16.17 9.38
N LEU A 29 -8.58 -15.20 8.76
CA LEU A 29 -8.85 -15.20 7.33
C LEU A 29 -7.91 -14.23 6.62
N LEU A 30 -6.99 -14.74 5.79
CA LEU A 30 -6.07 -13.94 5.01
C LEU A 30 -6.59 -13.76 3.57
N LEU A 31 -7.14 -12.59 3.28
CA LEU A 31 -7.72 -12.23 1.99
C LEU A 31 -6.78 -11.31 1.21
N LEU A 32 -5.93 -11.85 0.34
CA LEU A 32 -5.00 -11.06 -0.49
C LEU A 32 -5.11 -11.47 -1.95
N PRO A 33 -4.81 -10.60 -2.93
CA PRO A 33 -4.71 -11.03 -4.33
C PRO A 33 -3.41 -11.80 -4.54
N GLU A 34 -3.47 -12.91 -5.26
CA GLU A 34 -2.27 -13.55 -5.81
C GLU A 34 -1.92 -12.94 -7.19
N ARG A 35 -0.77 -13.33 -7.74
CA ARG A 35 -0.31 -12.88 -9.06
C ARG A 35 -1.37 -13.06 -10.16
N LYS A 36 -1.40 -12.10 -11.09
CA LYS A 36 -2.20 -12.16 -12.32
C LYS A 36 -1.29 -12.35 -13.52
N GLY A 37 -1.12 -13.60 -13.96
CA GLY A 37 -0.12 -13.93 -14.98
C GLY A 37 1.29 -13.63 -14.46
N SER A 38 2.06 -12.82 -15.18
CA SER A 38 3.39 -12.34 -14.76
C SER A 38 3.33 -11.13 -13.81
N PHE A 39 2.14 -10.59 -13.52
CA PHE A 39 1.98 -9.43 -12.64
C PHE A 39 1.86 -9.85 -11.17
N TYR A 40 2.86 -9.49 -10.36
CA TYR A 40 2.78 -9.57 -8.90
C TYR A 40 2.29 -8.25 -8.31
N TYR A 41 1.31 -8.32 -7.42
CA TYR A 41 0.83 -7.16 -6.67
C TYR A 41 1.86 -6.77 -5.60
N PRO A 42 2.15 -5.46 -5.41
CA PRO A 42 3.05 -5.02 -4.34
C PRO A 42 2.48 -5.35 -2.95
N PHE A 43 1.16 -5.45 -2.83
CA PHE A 43 0.41 -5.85 -1.63
C PHE A 43 -0.15 -7.29 -1.72
N GLY A 44 0.39 -8.11 -2.61
CA GLY A 44 -0.12 -9.44 -2.91
C GLY A 44 0.16 -10.49 -1.84
N MET A 45 -0.42 -11.67 -2.01
CA MET A 45 -0.19 -12.84 -1.15
C MET A 45 1.29 -13.21 -1.07
N GLU A 46 2.01 -13.11 -2.20
CA GLU A 46 3.42 -13.45 -2.32
C GLU A 46 4.34 -12.49 -1.54
N LYS A 47 3.86 -11.29 -1.19
CA LYS A 47 4.63 -10.24 -0.50
C LYS A 47 4.07 -9.95 0.88
N THR A 48 2.90 -9.31 0.95
CA THR A 48 2.25 -9.02 2.23
C THR A 48 1.87 -10.29 2.98
N GLY A 49 1.46 -11.36 2.29
CA GLY A 49 1.19 -12.64 2.95
C GLY A 49 2.43 -13.23 3.60
N ALA A 50 3.60 -13.10 2.99
CA ALA A 50 4.88 -13.50 3.60
C ALA A 50 5.19 -12.70 4.88
N ALA A 51 4.96 -11.39 4.87
CA ALA A 51 5.10 -10.56 6.06
C ALA A 51 4.14 -10.96 7.19
N VAL A 52 2.90 -11.35 6.87
CA VAL A 52 1.99 -11.93 7.88
C VAL A 52 2.61 -13.18 8.50
N TYR A 53 3.23 -14.07 7.70
CA TYR A 53 3.90 -15.26 8.25
C TYR A 53 5.19 -14.96 9.03
N VAL A 54 5.88 -13.86 8.77
CA VAL A 54 6.97 -13.38 9.64
C VAL A 54 6.40 -12.99 11.01
N ALA A 55 5.33 -12.19 11.04
CA ALA A 55 4.69 -11.81 12.29
C ALA A 55 4.15 -13.01 13.09
N LEU A 56 3.64 -14.04 12.42
CA LEU A 56 3.18 -15.27 13.07
C LEU A 56 4.33 -16.09 13.67
N ASP A 57 5.49 -16.14 13.01
CA ASP A 57 6.70 -16.77 13.55
C ASP A 57 7.16 -16.00 14.81
N ASP A 58 7.17 -14.68 14.77
CA ASP A 58 7.57 -13.82 15.91
C ASP A 58 6.62 -13.99 17.09
N ILE A 59 5.30 -13.96 16.86
CA ILE A 59 4.27 -14.19 17.91
C ILE A 59 4.49 -15.55 18.60
N LYS A 60 4.84 -16.58 17.83
CA LYS A 60 5.11 -17.92 18.35
C LYS A 60 6.41 -17.96 19.13
N ALA A 61 7.48 -17.32 18.64
CA ALA A 61 8.78 -17.27 19.29
C ALA A 61 8.72 -16.53 20.63
N ASP A 62 7.95 -15.44 20.69
CA ASP A 62 7.77 -14.61 21.89
C ASP A 62 6.81 -15.22 22.93
N GLY A 63 6.09 -16.29 22.56
CA GLY A 63 5.14 -16.94 23.46
C GLY A 63 3.93 -16.08 23.83
N LEU A 64 3.57 -15.11 22.97
CA LEU A 64 2.50 -14.15 23.24
C LEU A 64 1.12 -14.81 23.38
N LEU A 65 0.91 -15.95 22.73
CA LEU A 65 -0.33 -16.72 22.82
C LEU A 65 -0.12 -17.98 23.68
N LEU A 66 -0.31 -17.85 24.99
CA LEU A 66 -0.24 -18.98 25.91
C LEU A 66 -1.35 -19.99 25.59
N ASN A 67 -0.96 -21.22 25.26
CA ASN A 67 -1.86 -22.35 25.00
C ASN A 67 -2.88 -22.15 23.87
N MET A 68 -2.51 -21.40 22.82
CA MET A 68 -3.31 -21.30 21.59
C MET A 68 -2.46 -21.59 20.35
N THR A 69 -3.08 -22.20 19.34
CA THR A 69 -2.50 -22.28 17.98
C THR A 69 -3.07 -21.17 17.11
N ILE A 70 -2.34 -20.77 16.07
CA ILE A 70 -2.87 -19.86 15.04
C ILE A 70 -3.06 -20.65 13.75
N GLU A 71 -4.27 -20.59 13.21
CA GLU A 71 -4.62 -21.18 11.91
C GLU A 71 -4.96 -20.07 10.93
N VAL A 72 -4.49 -20.18 9.69
CA VAL A 72 -4.69 -19.14 8.67
C VAL A 72 -5.23 -19.77 7.39
N ASP A 73 -6.44 -19.37 7.02
CA ASP A 73 -6.98 -19.70 5.71
C ASP A 73 -6.61 -18.61 4.72
N ARG A 74 -5.97 -19.00 3.62
CA ARG A 74 -5.53 -18.09 2.56
C ARG A 74 -6.54 -18.08 1.43
N ILE A 75 -7.01 -16.90 1.05
CA ILE A 75 -7.95 -16.74 -0.06
C ILE A 75 -7.40 -15.72 -1.04
N ASN A 76 -7.30 -16.16 -2.30
CA ASN A 76 -7.00 -15.30 -3.43
C ASN A 76 -8.20 -14.41 -3.76
N THR A 77 -8.11 -13.12 -3.48
CA THR A 77 -9.19 -12.15 -3.81
C THR A 77 -9.26 -11.79 -5.29
N LYS A 78 -8.20 -12.10 -6.07
CA LYS A 78 -8.01 -11.69 -7.48
C LYS A 78 -8.10 -10.19 -7.72
N CYS A 79 -8.08 -9.39 -6.65
CA CYS A 79 -8.37 -7.95 -6.68
C CYS A 79 -9.70 -7.65 -7.41
N ASN A 80 -10.68 -8.55 -7.31
CA ASN A 80 -11.98 -8.45 -7.96
C ASN A 80 -13.07 -8.37 -6.88
N ASP A 81 -13.85 -7.30 -6.92
CA ASP A 81 -14.84 -6.96 -5.91
C ASP A 81 -15.97 -7.98 -5.79
N VAL A 82 -16.56 -8.41 -6.92
CA VAL A 82 -17.65 -9.38 -6.96
C VAL A 82 -17.18 -10.77 -6.50
N TYR A 83 -16.08 -11.25 -7.07
CA TYR A 83 -15.52 -12.56 -6.74
C TYR A 83 -15.12 -12.64 -5.27
N ALA A 84 -14.41 -11.62 -4.77
CA ALA A 84 -13.97 -11.59 -3.38
C ALA A 84 -15.13 -11.48 -2.39
N LEU A 85 -16.20 -10.74 -2.72
CA LEU A 85 -17.44 -10.73 -1.94
C LEU A 85 -18.04 -12.14 -1.84
N GLY A 86 -18.19 -12.85 -2.96
CA GLY A 86 -18.74 -14.21 -2.98
C GLY A 86 -17.91 -15.18 -2.13
N VAL A 87 -16.63 -15.35 -2.47
CA VAL A 87 -15.76 -16.29 -1.74
C VAL A 87 -15.57 -15.89 -0.28
N GLY A 88 -15.44 -14.60 0.02
CA GLY A 88 -15.33 -14.12 1.40
C GLY A 88 -16.58 -14.41 2.22
N SER A 89 -17.77 -14.23 1.63
CA SER A 89 -19.04 -14.58 2.26
C SER A 89 -19.15 -16.08 2.54
N ASP A 90 -18.78 -16.93 1.58
CA ASP A 90 -18.86 -18.39 1.72
C ASP A 90 -17.99 -18.87 2.90
N TYR A 91 -16.75 -18.39 3.00
CA TYR A 91 -15.86 -18.78 4.08
C TYR A 91 -16.35 -18.26 5.44
N LEU A 92 -16.73 -16.98 5.53
CA LEU A 92 -17.26 -16.39 6.76
C LEU A 92 -18.57 -17.05 7.24
N HIS A 93 -19.35 -17.63 6.33
CA HIS A 93 -20.56 -18.35 6.67
C HIS A 93 -20.30 -19.80 7.12
N THR A 94 -19.31 -20.46 6.53
CA THR A 94 -19.03 -21.90 6.74
C THR A 94 -18.05 -22.18 7.87
N HIS A 95 -17.28 -21.17 8.31
CA HIS A 95 -16.25 -21.33 9.34
C HIS A 95 -16.33 -20.20 10.36
N THR A 96 -15.86 -20.47 11.59
CA THR A 96 -15.69 -19.43 12.61
C THR A 96 -14.28 -18.84 12.53
N TYR A 97 -14.22 -17.53 12.31
CA TYR A 97 -12.97 -16.76 12.30
C TYR A 97 -12.94 -15.79 13.48
N HIS A 98 -11.73 -15.41 13.88
CA HIS A 98 -11.48 -14.43 14.95
C HIS A 98 -10.99 -13.08 14.41
N GLY A 99 -10.61 -13.03 13.14
CA GLY A 99 -10.15 -11.82 12.50
C GLY A 99 -9.86 -12.02 11.02
N ILE A 100 -9.81 -10.89 10.31
CA ILE A 100 -9.51 -10.82 8.89
C ILE A 100 -8.23 -9.99 8.72
N ILE A 101 -7.29 -10.50 7.91
CA ILE A 101 -6.13 -9.77 7.43
C ILE A 101 -6.27 -9.55 5.93
N GLY A 102 -6.08 -8.31 5.50
CA GLY A 102 -6.57 -7.83 4.21
C GLY A 102 -8.07 -7.51 4.25
N PRO A 103 -8.72 -7.27 3.10
CA PRO A 103 -8.15 -7.17 1.75
C PRO A 103 -7.34 -5.89 1.54
N GLN A 104 -6.74 -5.74 0.37
CA GLN A 104 -5.90 -4.58 0.05
C GLN A 104 -6.53 -3.66 -1.01
N CYS A 105 -7.10 -4.24 -2.08
CA CYS A 105 -7.74 -3.49 -3.13
C CYS A 105 -9.03 -2.81 -2.63
N SER A 106 -9.14 -1.48 -2.74
CA SER A 106 -10.27 -0.71 -2.19
C SER A 106 -11.64 -1.25 -2.59
N GLY A 107 -11.82 -1.69 -3.84
CA GLY A 107 -13.06 -2.32 -4.30
C GLY A 107 -13.42 -3.58 -3.52
N VAL A 108 -12.44 -4.41 -3.17
CA VAL A 108 -12.65 -5.58 -2.32
C VAL A 108 -12.89 -5.17 -0.87
N CYS A 109 -12.14 -4.18 -0.36
CA CYS A 109 -12.31 -3.63 0.99
C CYS A 109 -13.72 -3.11 1.23
N ARG A 110 -14.36 -2.53 0.21
CA ARG A 110 -15.74 -2.04 0.25
C ARG A 110 -16.71 -3.13 0.69
N HIS A 111 -16.52 -4.33 0.20
CA HIS A 111 -17.41 -5.46 0.48
C HIS A 111 -17.00 -6.20 1.74
N ILE A 112 -15.73 -6.62 1.84
CA ILE A 112 -15.24 -7.39 2.99
C ILE A 112 -15.29 -6.57 4.28
N GLY A 113 -15.03 -5.27 4.23
CA GLY A 113 -15.15 -4.40 5.41
C GLY A 113 -16.58 -4.33 5.96
N ARG A 114 -17.60 -4.38 5.10
CA ARG A 114 -19.00 -4.46 5.51
C ARG A 114 -19.35 -5.83 6.09
N LEU A 115 -18.86 -6.91 5.47
CA LEU A 115 -19.02 -8.26 6.02
C LEU A 115 -18.36 -8.36 7.40
N ALA A 116 -17.13 -7.85 7.56
CA ALA A 116 -16.43 -7.83 8.85
C ALA A 116 -17.25 -7.08 9.92
N ALA A 117 -17.84 -5.94 9.56
CA ALA A 117 -18.71 -5.18 10.46
C ALA A 117 -20.00 -5.94 10.82
N TYR A 118 -20.58 -6.69 9.88
CA TYR A 118 -21.76 -7.53 10.09
C TYR A 118 -21.47 -8.70 11.05
N TYR A 119 -20.39 -9.43 10.81
CA TYR A 119 -19.96 -10.55 11.67
C TYR A 119 -19.26 -10.09 12.97
N ASN A 120 -19.09 -8.78 13.16
CA ASN A 120 -18.35 -8.20 14.28
C ASN A 120 -16.91 -8.74 14.43
N LEU A 121 -16.21 -8.87 13.31
CA LEU A 121 -14.82 -9.34 13.25
C LEU A 121 -13.85 -8.18 13.03
N PRO A 122 -12.71 -8.13 13.75
CA PRO A 122 -11.65 -7.18 13.45
C PRO A 122 -11.09 -7.46 12.04
N CYS A 123 -10.98 -6.40 11.23
CA CYS A 123 -10.46 -6.47 9.87
C CYS A 123 -9.28 -5.51 9.73
N LEU A 124 -8.08 -6.07 9.61
CA LEU A 124 -6.82 -5.33 9.53
C LEU A 124 -6.31 -5.31 8.09
N THR A 125 -5.96 -4.14 7.57
CA THR A 125 -5.51 -4.00 6.19
C THR A 125 -4.35 -3.02 6.06
N GLY A 126 -3.41 -3.33 5.16
CA GLY A 126 -2.26 -2.48 4.86
C GLY A 126 -2.52 -1.40 3.80
N VAL A 127 -3.67 -1.41 3.11
CA VAL A 127 -3.94 -0.53 1.96
C VAL A 127 -5.34 0.09 2.07
N CYS A 128 -6.37 -0.42 1.37
CA CYS A 128 -7.75 0.10 1.36
C CYS A 128 -7.85 1.64 1.38
N GLN A 129 -7.16 2.30 0.45
CA GLN A 129 -6.86 3.74 0.54
C GLN A 129 -8.00 4.67 0.11
N ASP A 130 -9.13 4.13 -0.37
CA ASP A 130 -10.31 4.92 -0.68
C ASP A 130 -10.83 5.62 0.59
N THR A 131 -11.27 6.87 0.43
CA THR A 131 -11.79 7.69 1.54
C THR A 131 -13.11 7.17 2.11
N GLU A 132 -13.85 6.35 1.36
CA GLU A 132 -15.11 5.71 1.82
C GLU A 132 -14.93 4.96 3.15
N MET A 133 -13.77 4.31 3.36
CA MET A 133 -13.46 3.55 4.58
C MET A 133 -13.18 4.43 5.81
N LEU A 134 -13.23 5.77 5.66
CA LEU A 134 -13.25 6.71 6.79
C LEU A 134 -14.58 6.68 7.55
N ASN A 135 -15.68 6.26 6.90
CA ASN A 135 -16.98 6.16 7.55
C ASN A 135 -16.99 4.98 8.55
N LYS A 136 -16.75 5.26 9.84
CA LYS A 136 -16.73 4.24 10.90
C LYS A 136 -18.11 3.77 11.35
N ASP A 137 -19.20 4.41 10.94
CA ASP A 137 -20.53 3.86 11.14
C ASP A 137 -20.74 2.63 10.23
N THR A 138 -20.19 2.68 9.01
CA THR A 138 -20.24 1.56 8.05
C THR A 138 -19.10 0.55 8.27
N PHE A 139 -17.87 1.04 8.47
CA PHE A 139 -16.65 0.22 8.53
C PHE A 139 -16.09 0.15 9.97
N LYS A 140 -16.98 -0.10 10.94
CA LYS A 140 -16.71 -0.01 12.38
C LYS A 140 -15.58 -0.92 12.90
N THR A 141 -15.38 -2.08 12.28
CA THR A 141 -14.33 -3.04 12.69
C THR A 141 -13.10 -3.05 11.79
N LEU A 142 -13.07 -2.22 10.75
CA LEU A 142 -11.95 -2.13 9.81
C LEU A 142 -10.91 -1.14 10.33
N THR A 143 -9.67 -1.57 10.47
CA THR A 143 -8.52 -0.74 10.82
C THR A 143 -7.48 -0.80 9.70
N ARG A 144 -7.03 0.37 9.25
CA ARG A 144 -6.01 0.49 8.21
C ARG A 144 -4.67 0.82 8.86
N LEU A 145 -3.62 0.14 8.42
CA LEU A 145 -2.25 0.39 8.84
C LEU A 145 -1.61 1.50 8.00
N LEU A 146 -2.01 1.62 6.73
CA LEU A 146 -1.64 2.75 5.87
C LEU A 146 -2.80 3.74 5.73
N GLY A 147 -2.45 5.02 5.61
CA GLY A 147 -3.41 6.10 5.40
C GLY A 147 -4.07 6.09 4.03
N THR A 148 -5.13 6.88 3.92
CA THR A 148 -5.81 7.25 2.67
C THR A 148 -4.88 8.00 1.70
N PHE A 149 -5.26 8.08 0.42
CA PHE A 149 -4.51 8.87 -0.57
C PHE A 149 -4.40 10.36 -0.20
N ASP A 150 -5.34 10.91 0.58
CA ASP A 150 -5.31 12.30 1.10
C ASP A 150 -4.00 12.66 1.84
N LYS A 151 -3.27 11.68 2.38
CA LYS A 151 -2.06 11.91 3.17
C LYS A 151 -0.95 12.54 2.35
N VAL A 152 -0.92 12.33 1.04
CA VAL A 152 0.02 13.02 0.16
C VAL A 152 -0.33 14.50 0.01
N GLY A 153 -1.62 14.83 -0.07
CA GLY A 153 -2.09 16.22 -0.05
C GLY A 153 -1.73 16.90 1.26
N HIS A 154 -1.84 16.18 2.40
CA HIS A 154 -1.39 16.69 3.70
C HIS A 154 0.12 16.90 3.77
N ALA A 155 0.93 16.02 3.17
CA ALA A 155 2.38 16.18 3.10
C ALA A 155 2.76 17.43 2.29
N VAL A 156 2.19 17.60 1.09
CA VAL A 156 2.38 18.80 0.26
C VAL A 156 1.94 20.06 1.00
N ARG A 157 0.76 20.04 1.64
CA ARG A 157 0.30 21.14 2.50
C ARG A 157 1.29 21.43 3.63
N GLY A 158 1.83 20.41 4.28
CA GLY A 158 2.82 20.56 5.35
C GLY A 158 4.07 21.29 4.89
N ILE A 159 4.59 20.91 3.72
CA ILE A 159 5.72 21.60 3.05
C ILE A 159 5.34 23.07 2.76
N MET A 160 4.16 23.31 2.16
CA MET A 160 3.70 24.67 1.89
C MET A 160 3.57 25.53 3.15
N VAL A 161 3.05 24.98 4.25
CA VAL A 161 2.96 25.69 5.54
C VAL A 161 4.35 26.03 6.06
N HIS A 162 5.29 25.08 6.03
CA HIS A 162 6.65 25.27 6.51
C HIS A 162 7.37 26.41 5.77
N PHE A 163 7.31 26.39 4.44
CA PHE A 163 7.93 27.40 3.59
C PHE A 163 7.06 28.64 3.33
N LYS A 164 5.89 28.72 3.99
CA LYS A 164 4.91 29.82 3.84
C LYS A 164 4.41 30.03 2.41
N TRP A 165 4.42 28.99 1.58
CA TRP A 165 3.82 29.01 0.24
C TRP A 165 2.29 28.97 0.32
N LYS A 166 1.64 29.70 -0.59
CA LYS A 166 0.16 29.83 -0.63
C LYS A 166 -0.45 29.45 -1.97
N ARG A 167 0.39 29.16 -2.97
CA ARG A 167 -0.01 28.93 -4.35
C ARG A 167 0.81 27.80 -4.94
N ILE A 168 0.16 26.87 -5.62
CA ILE A 168 0.79 25.78 -6.38
C ILE A 168 0.20 25.65 -7.78
N GLY A 169 0.96 25.04 -8.68
CA GLY A 169 0.48 24.45 -9.94
C GLY A 169 0.69 22.95 -9.89
N ILE A 170 -0.10 22.18 -10.64
CA ILE A 170 0.00 20.71 -10.64
C ILE A 170 0.11 20.21 -12.08
N ILE A 171 1.05 19.29 -12.31
CA ILE A 171 1.15 18.49 -13.54
C ILE A 171 1.00 17.02 -13.14
N SER A 172 -0.03 16.36 -13.67
CA SER A 172 -0.26 14.93 -13.47
C SER A 172 -0.22 14.17 -14.78
N GLN A 173 0.16 12.90 -14.78
CA GLN A 173 0.18 12.07 -15.98
C GLN A 173 -1.08 11.20 -16.09
N LYS A 174 -1.70 11.19 -17.27
CA LYS A 174 -2.69 10.18 -17.65
C LYS A 174 -1.98 8.85 -17.89
N HIS A 175 -2.34 7.84 -17.11
CA HIS A 175 -1.77 6.50 -17.21
C HIS A 175 -2.85 5.45 -16.90
N THR A 176 -2.57 4.18 -17.23
CA THR A 176 -3.45 3.06 -16.87
C THR A 176 -3.53 2.89 -15.35
N ASP A 177 -2.41 3.12 -14.66
CA ASP A 177 -2.38 3.30 -13.21
C ASP A 177 -2.97 4.67 -12.83
N ARG A 178 -3.99 4.65 -11.98
CA ARG A 178 -4.72 5.85 -11.53
C ARG A 178 -4.03 6.60 -10.39
N ILE A 179 -2.90 6.09 -9.88
CA ILE A 179 -2.18 6.71 -8.75
C ILE A 179 -1.85 8.19 -8.98
N TRP A 180 -1.54 8.59 -10.22
CA TRP A 180 -1.28 9.98 -10.59
C TRP A 180 -2.51 10.87 -10.49
N LYS A 181 -3.64 10.36 -10.96
CA LYS A 181 -4.95 11.03 -10.84
C LYS A 181 -5.33 11.18 -9.37
N TYR A 182 -5.22 10.11 -8.58
CA TYR A 182 -5.52 10.15 -7.14
C TYR A 182 -4.61 11.12 -6.39
N THR A 183 -3.34 11.19 -6.76
CA THR A 183 -2.40 12.17 -6.20
C THR A 183 -2.82 13.60 -6.52
N ARG A 184 -3.15 13.90 -7.77
CA ARG A 184 -3.64 15.22 -8.18
C ARG A 184 -4.89 15.61 -7.39
N GLU A 185 -5.90 14.74 -7.36
CA GLU A 185 -7.17 15.00 -6.67
C GLU A 185 -6.97 15.19 -5.15
N ALA A 186 -6.14 14.36 -4.53
CA ALA A 186 -5.81 14.48 -3.11
C ALA A 186 -5.10 15.81 -2.77
N VAL A 187 -4.15 16.24 -3.61
CA VAL A 187 -3.46 17.52 -3.43
C VAL A 187 -4.42 18.68 -3.64
N GLU A 188 -5.25 18.64 -4.69
CA GLU A 188 -6.26 19.67 -4.97
C GLU A 188 -7.22 19.85 -3.80
N GLU A 189 -7.83 18.76 -3.32
CA GLU A 189 -8.79 18.78 -2.23
C GLU A 189 -8.18 19.33 -0.94
N VAL A 190 -7.02 18.82 -0.52
CA VAL A 190 -6.40 19.19 0.76
C VAL A 190 -5.87 20.62 0.74
N VAL A 191 -5.28 21.07 -0.38
CA VAL A 191 -4.73 22.43 -0.51
C VAL A 191 -5.85 23.46 -0.58
N THR A 192 -6.88 23.23 -1.40
CA THR A 192 -8.03 24.14 -1.50
C THR A 192 -8.83 24.19 -0.20
N GLY A 193 -9.08 23.04 0.44
CA GLY A 193 -9.74 22.96 1.75
C GLY A 193 -8.98 23.68 2.87
N ALA A 194 -7.66 23.86 2.72
CA ALA A 194 -6.83 24.64 3.63
C ALA A 194 -6.79 26.15 3.31
N GLY A 195 -7.59 26.64 2.35
CA GLY A 195 -7.61 28.04 1.92
C GLY A 195 -6.39 28.48 1.12
N MET A 196 -5.62 27.53 0.57
CA MET A 196 -4.50 27.79 -0.34
C MET A 196 -4.95 27.63 -1.79
N LEU A 197 -4.21 28.23 -2.72
CA LEU A 197 -4.62 28.29 -4.12
C LEU A 197 -3.91 27.24 -4.98
N VAL A 198 -4.70 26.39 -5.63
CA VAL A 198 -4.27 25.64 -6.81
C VAL A 198 -4.52 26.52 -8.02
N ALA A 199 -3.48 27.18 -8.53
CA ALA A 199 -3.61 28.17 -9.60
C ALA A 199 -3.95 27.54 -10.95
N VAL A 200 -3.45 26.33 -11.18
CA VAL A 200 -3.62 25.57 -12.42
C VAL A 200 -3.33 24.10 -12.14
N SER A 201 -4.08 23.23 -12.81
CA SER A 201 -3.89 21.78 -12.75
C SER A 201 -4.04 21.21 -14.15
N LYS A 202 -3.01 20.51 -14.63
CA LYS A 202 -2.94 19.99 -16.00
C LYS A 202 -2.66 18.50 -15.99
N GLU A 203 -3.39 17.78 -16.84
CA GLU A 203 -3.13 16.37 -17.12
C GLU A 203 -2.34 16.27 -18.43
N TYR A 204 -1.18 15.62 -18.38
CA TYR A 204 -0.37 15.26 -19.53
C TYR A 204 -0.76 13.87 -20.04
N ASN A 205 -1.06 13.75 -21.32
CA ASN A 205 -1.33 12.48 -21.97
C ASN A 205 -0.33 12.18 -23.09
N ALA A 206 0.55 11.21 -22.84
CA ALA A 206 1.54 10.77 -23.83
C ALA A 206 0.92 10.23 -25.14
N ALA A 207 -0.32 9.74 -25.10
CA ALA A 207 -0.99 9.17 -26.28
C ALA A 207 -1.53 10.23 -27.25
N THR A 208 -1.64 11.51 -26.83
CA THR A 208 -2.18 12.60 -27.66
C THR A 208 -1.10 13.54 -28.21
N ASN A 209 0.18 13.18 -28.09
CA ASN A 209 1.32 14.04 -28.44
C ASN A 209 1.24 15.43 -27.78
N ASP A 210 0.69 15.49 -26.56
CA ASP A 210 0.66 16.73 -25.80
C ASP A 210 2.09 17.27 -25.63
N SER A 211 2.28 18.57 -25.87
CA SER A 211 3.59 19.18 -25.65
C SER A 211 3.84 19.38 -24.16
N LEU A 212 4.69 18.53 -23.58
CA LEU A 212 5.15 18.68 -22.19
C LEU A 212 5.73 20.08 -21.94
N LYS A 213 6.48 20.62 -22.90
CA LYS A 213 7.07 21.97 -22.82
C LYS A 213 5.99 23.05 -22.75
N ALA A 214 4.91 22.93 -23.53
CA ALA A 214 3.80 23.88 -23.50
C ALA A 214 3.02 23.80 -22.17
N ILE A 215 2.76 22.59 -21.67
CA ILE A 215 2.13 22.37 -20.36
C ILE A 215 2.98 22.98 -19.25
N LEU A 216 4.29 22.71 -19.25
CA LEU A 216 5.21 23.27 -18.27
C LEU A 216 5.25 24.80 -18.33
N ALA A 217 5.31 25.39 -19.54
CA ALA A 217 5.28 26.85 -19.71
C ALA A 217 3.99 27.48 -19.18
N GLU A 218 2.84 26.89 -19.47
CA GLU A 218 1.55 27.36 -18.96
C GLU A 218 1.52 27.29 -17.42
N VAL A 219 1.90 26.15 -16.84
CA VAL A 219 1.89 25.97 -15.39
C VAL A 219 2.88 26.91 -14.69
N ALA A 220 4.09 27.05 -15.24
CA ALA A 220 5.13 27.93 -14.72
C ALA A 220 4.80 29.42 -14.84
N SER A 221 3.91 29.81 -15.76
CA SER A 221 3.42 31.18 -15.86
C SER A 221 2.47 31.55 -14.71
N LEU A 222 1.81 30.55 -14.10
CA LEU A 222 0.77 30.75 -13.08
C LEU A 222 1.22 30.37 -11.66
N SER A 223 2.29 29.58 -11.52
CA SER A 223 2.84 29.17 -10.21
C SER A 223 4.36 28.99 -10.24
N ARG A 224 5.01 29.31 -9.12
CA ARG A 224 6.43 29.03 -8.86
C ARG A 224 6.68 27.70 -8.15
N ILE A 225 5.67 27.19 -7.45
CA ILE A 225 5.72 25.88 -6.80
C ILE A 225 4.90 24.91 -7.64
N ILE A 226 5.53 23.85 -8.14
CA ILE A 226 4.92 22.95 -9.12
C ILE A 226 4.96 21.52 -8.58
N VAL A 227 3.79 20.93 -8.34
CA VAL A 227 3.65 19.54 -7.92
C VAL A 227 3.60 18.65 -9.17
N LEU A 228 4.43 17.62 -9.18
CA LEU A 228 4.58 16.65 -10.26
C LEU A 228 4.08 15.28 -9.79
N ALA A 229 3.01 14.79 -10.42
CA ALA A 229 2.47 13.45 -10.24
C ALA A 229 2.60 12.70 -11.57
N VAL A 230 3.84 12.36 -11.92
CA VAL A 230 4.21 11.81 -13.22
C VAL A 230 5.21 10.67 -13.07
N ARG A 231 5.29 9.81 -14.09
CA ARG A 231 6.26 8.71 -14.13
C ARG A 231 7.69 9.25 -14.29
N GLY A 232 8.69 8.48 -13.87
CA GLY A 232 10.09 8.90 -13.78
C GLY A 232 10.69 9.41 -15.09
N GLU A 233 10.35 8.78 -16.22
CA GLU A 233 10.80 9.23 -17.54
C GLU A 233 10.24 10.62 -17.89
N THR A 234 8.95 10.85 -17.58
CA THR A 234 8.29 12.15 -17.73
C THR A 234 8.86 13.17 -16.76
N LEU A 235 9.16 12.78 -15.52
CA LEU A 235 9.78 13.64 -14.51
C LEU A 235 11.13 14.15 -14.99
N ARG A 236 12.03 13.27 -15.43
CA ARG A 236 13.36 13.67 -15.93
C ARG A 236 13.23 14.60 -17.13
N THR A 237 12.36 14.27 -18.09
CA THR A 237 12.07 15.14 -19.24
C THR A 237 11.58 16.52 -18.82
N LEU A 238 10.65 16.61 -17.86
CA LEU A 238 10.15 17.88 -17.33
C LEU A 238 11.25 18.70 -16.65
N MET A 239 12.14 18.06 -15.89
CA MET A 239 13.23 18.76 -15.20
C MET A 239 14.30 19.27 -16.18
N VAL A 240 14.62 18.51 -17.24
CA VAL A 240 15.50 18.98 -18.32
C VAL A 240 14.89 20.18 -19.03
N LEU A 241 13.61 20.09 -19.42
CA LEU A 241 12.88 21.21 -20.02
C LEU A 241 12.80 22.44 -19.10
N ALA A 242 12.61 22.21 -17.80
CA ALA A 242 12.61 23.28 -16.80
C ALA A 242 13.96 24.00 -16.75
N HIS A 243 15.06 23.26 -16.84
CA HIS A 243 16.41 23.83 -16.88
C HIS A 243 16.63 24.67 -18.15
N GLU A 244 16.28 24.16 -19.32
CA GLU A 244 16.34 24.91 -20.59
C GLU A 244 15.52 26.21 -20.55
N MET A 245 14.41 26.20 -19.80
CA MET A 245 13.53 27.35 -19.61
C MET A 245 13.97 28.26 -18.45
N ALA A 246 15.17 28.04 -17.89
CA ALA A 246 15.73 28.76 -16.74
C ALA A 246 14.88 28.69 -15.45
N LEU A 247 14.01 27.69 -15.33
CA LEU A 247 13.11 27.50 -14.17
C LEU A 247 13.81 26.81 -12.98
N THR A 248 15.05 26.34 -13.12
CA THR A 248 15.78 25.65 -12.04
C THR A 248 16.91 26.52 -11.45
N SER A 249 16.79 27.84 -11.56
CA SER A 249 17.79 28.83 -11.14
C SER A 249 17.55 29.42 -9.74
N GLY A 250 16.52 28.92 -9.03
CA GLY A 250 16.13 29.34 -7.67
C GLY A 250 14.75 29.97 -7.56
N ASP A 251 14.15 30.41 -8.67
CA ASP A 251 12.82 31.06 -8.68
C ASP A 251 11.64 30.10 -8.60
N TYR A 252 11.87 28.81 -8.89
CA TYR A 252 10.85 27.76 -8.85
C TYR A 252 11.30 26.59 -7.99
N MET A 253 10.32 25.88 -7.46
CA MET A 253 10.52 24.62 -6.76
C MET A 253 9.55 23.58 -7.28
N PHE A 254 10.06 22.38 -7.51
CA PHE A 254 9.29 21.23 -7.96
C PHE A 254 9.11 20.26 -6.81
N ILE A 255 7.92 19.67 -6.68
CA ILE A 255 7.62 18.63 -5.70
C ILE A 255 7.17 17.39 -6.46
N SER A 256 8.03 16.37 -6.55
CA SER A 256 7.66 15.10 -7.17
C SER A 256 7.10 14.13 -6.13
N VAL A 257 5.90 13.62 -6.39
CA VAL A 257 5.27 12.61 -5.55
C VAL A 257 5.61 11.22 -6.07
N TYR A 258 6.30 10.46 -5.22
CA TYR A 258 6.75 9.11 -5.49
C TYR A 258 6.53 8.26 -4.24
N TYR A 259 5.47 7.45 -4.20
CA TYR A 259 5.08 6.82 -2.94
C TYR A 259 6.11 5.82 -2.38
N TYR A 260 6.71 4.99 -3.23
CA TYR A 260 7.66 3.95 -2.80
C TYR A 260 8.51 3.46 -3.98
N ALA A 261 9.61 2.78 -3.65
CA ALA A 261 10.53 2.19 -4.62
C ALA A 261 9.82 1.21 -5.58
N SER A 262 9.55 1.61 -6.84
CA SER A 262 9.01 0.69 -7.86
C SER A 262 9.21 1.18 -9.30
N ALA A 263 10.20 0.62 -9.99
CA ALA A 263 10.42 0.89 -11.42
C ALA A 263 9.21 0.54 -12.30
N LYS A 264 8.44 -0.47 -11.91
CA LYS A 264 7.24 -0.89 -12.63
C LYS A 264 6.13 0.17 -12.59
N THR A 265 5.81 0.69 -11.41
CA THR A 265 4.74 1.68 -11.24
C THR A 265 5.23 3.08 -11.60
N PHE A 266 6.38 3.46 -11.07
CA PHE A 266 6.85 4.84 -11.08
C PHE A 266 7.97 5.12 -12.08
N GLY A 267 8.56 4.09 -12.70
CA GLY A 267 9.70 4.27 -13.61
C GLY A 267 11.01 4.55 -12.88
N ASP A 268 12.05 4.85 -13.66
CA ASP A 268 13.33 5.31 -13.13
C ASP A 268 13.26 6.81 -12.82
N ILE A 269 13.37 7.15 -11.54
CA ILE A 269 13.33 8.53 -11.04
C ILE A 269 14.73 9.15 -10.91
N SER A 270 15.78 8.44 -11.33
CA SER A 270 17.16 8.91 -11.25
C SER A 270 17.41 10.02 -12.27
N TRP A 271 18.21 11.01 -11.87
CA TRP A 271 18.71 12.01 -12.82
C TRP A 271 19.72 11.40 -13.80
N LEU A 272 20.48 10.39 -13.36
CA LEU A 272 21.49 9.69 -14.13
C LEU A 272 20.84 8.58 -14.97
N GLN A 273 20.86 8.72 -16.29
CA GLN A 273 20.37 7.71 -17.24
C GLN A 273 21.42 7.29 -18.29
N ASN A 274 22.65 7.79 -18.19
CA ASN A 274 23.77 7.55 -19.11
C ASN A 274 23.49 8.11 -20.51
N ASP A 275 22.99 9.34 -20.59
CA ASP A 275 22.72 10.07 -21.84
C ASP A 275 23.33 11.50 -21.82
N GLU A 276 23.18 12.24 -22.91
CA GLU A 276 23.74 13.59 -23.07
C GLU A 276 23.14 14.66 -22.13
N TYR A 277 22.04 14.36 -21.45
CA TYR A 277 21.32 15.29 -20.56
C TYR A 277 21.65 15.08 -19.08
N ASP A 278 22.54 14.15 -18.70
CA ASP A 278 22.79 13.82 -17.30
C ASP A 278 23.28 15.01 -16.46
N ASP A 279 24.20 15.83 -16.99
CA ASP A 279 24.68 17.04 -16.29
C ASP A 279 23.56 18.08 -16.10
N VAL A 280 22.71 18.21 -17.12
CA VAL A 280 21.54 19.11 -17.10
C VAL A 280 20.52 18.60 -16.09
N ALA A 281 20.20 17.31 -16.11
CA ALA A 281 19.26 16.68 -15.20
C ALA A 281 19.74 16.75 -13.74
N MET A 282 21.03 16.47 -13.50
CA MET A 282 21.64 16.59 -12.17
C MET A 282 21.47 18.01 -11.61
N THR A 283 21.77 19.03 -12.42
CA THR A 283 21.61 20.43 -12.03
C THR A 283 20.14 20.78 -11.81
N ALA A 284 19.25 20.35 -12.70
CA ALA A 284 17.81 20.59 -12.60
C ALA A 284 17.21 20.01 -11.30
N TYR A 285 17.66 18.82 -10.90
CA TYR A 285 17.16 18.10 -9.73
C TYR A 285 17.52 18.78 -8.40
N THR A 286 18.43 19.77 -8.39
CA THR A 286 18.67 20.61 -7.21
C THR A 286 17.45 21.46 -6.82
N SER A 287 16.52 21.68 -7.76
CA SER A 287 15.25 22.38 -7.55
C SER A 287 14.06 21.44 -7.31
N LEU A 288 14.32 20.18 -6.91
CA LEU A 288 13.31 19.13 -6.77
C LEU A 288 13.26 18.56 -5.35
N ILE A 289 12.05 18.47 -4.78
CA ILE A 289 11.76 17.76 -3.54
C ILE A 289 11.02 16.47 -3.88
N PHE A 290 11.48 15.33 -3.35
CA PHE A 290 10.76 14.07 -3.43
C PHE A 290 9.89 13.86 -2.19
N VAL A 291 8.64 13.45 -2.40
CA VAL A 291 7.71 13.05 -1.33
C VAL A 291 7.42 11.56 -1.49
N SER A 292 7.84 10.76 -0.49
CA SER A 292 7.63 9.32 -0.45
C SER A 292 7.16 8.84 0.92
N TYR A 293 6.74 7.58 0.98
CA TYR A 293 6.61 6.90 2.26
C TYR A 293 7.99 6.76 2.92
N PHE A 294 7.99 6.82 4.24
CA PHE A 294 9.18 6.61 5.04
C PHE A 294 9.51 5.12 5.09
N THR A 295 10.71 4.76 4.65
CA THR A 295 11.26 3.41 4.80
C THR A 295 12.34 3.44 5.89
N PRO A 296 12.17 2.71 7.01
CA PRO A 296 13.17 2.68 8.06
C PRO A 296 14.51 2.09 7.57
N LEU A 297 15.63 2.71 7.93
CA LEU A 297 16.98 2.22 7.59
C LEU A 297 17.63 1.41 8.73
N THR A 298 16.82 0.93 9.67
CA THR A 298 17.29 0.27 10.89
C THR A 298 17.69 -1.18 10.63
N HIS A 299 18.55 -1.73 11.49
CA HIS A 299 18.94 -3.14 11.41
C HIS A 299 17.74 -4.08 11.63
N LEU A 300 16.78 -3.70 12.47
CA LEU A 300 15.54 -4.46 12.65
C LEU A 300 14.73 -4.52 11.36
N TYR A 301 14.60 -3.40 10.65
CA TYR A 301 13.86 -3.38 9.39
C TYR A 301 14.54 -4.22 8.31
N ARG A 302 15.87 -4.16 8.18
CA ARG A 302 16.60 -5.03 7.24
C ARG A 302 16.41 -6.51 7.54
N LYS A 303 16.48 -6.90 8.82
CA LYS A 303 16.20 -8.29 9.24
C LYS A 303 14.79 -8.71 8.84
N PHE A 304 13.80 -7.84 9.09
CA PHE A 304 12.43 -8.06 8.66
C PHE A 304 12.33 -8.25 7.13
N GLU A 305 13.03 -7.42 6.34
CA GLU A 305 13.04 -7.57 4.88
C GLU A 305 13.61 -8.92 4.44
N ASP A 306 14.72 -9.37 5.05
CA ASP A 306 15.33 -10.66 4.76
C ASP A 306 14.39 -11.83 5.11
N ASP A 307 13.71 -11.75 6.26
CA ASP A 307 12.74 -12.75 6.69
C ASP A 307 11.52 -12.81 5.77
N VAL A 308 11.02 -11.66 5.30
CA VAL A 308 9.93 -11.59 4.31
C VAL A 308 10.37 -12.24 3.00
N LYS A 309 11.55 -11.87 2.48
CA LYS A 309 12.09 -12.44 1.22
C LYS A 309 12.19 -13.97 1.30
N ARG A 310 12.70 -14.49 2.41
CA ARG A 310 12.78 -15.94 2.67
C ARG A 310 11.39 -16.60 2.73
N LYS A 311 10.41 -15.98 3.41
CA LYS A 311 9.03 -16.49 3.48
C LYS A 311 8.33 -16.45 2.13
N SER A 312 8.55 -15.42 1.33
CA SER A 312 8.04 -15.32 -0.04
C SER A 312 8.54 -16.46 -0.92
N GLU A 313 9.83 -16.78 -0.85
CA GLU A 313 10.40 -17.89 -1.60
C GLU A 313 9.84 -19.23 -1.13
N THR A 314 9.90 -19.50 0.18
CA THR A 314 9.56 -20.81 0.75
C THR A 314 8.06 -21.12 0.78
N LEU A 315 7.19 -20.12 0.96
CA LEU A 315 5.74 -20.34 1.11
C LEU A 315 4.93 -19.99 -0.14
N PHE A 316 5.48 -19.15 -1.01
CA PHE A 316 4.75 -18.59 -2.15
C PHE A 316 5.50 -18.72 -3.48
N ASN A 317 6.66 -19.37 -3.51
CA ASN A 317 7.47 -19.57 -4.71
C ASN A 317 7.76 -18.24 -5.44
N TYR A 318 8.01 -17.19 -4.66
CA TYR A 318 8.35 -15.86 -5.16
C TYR A 318 9.76 -15.46 -4.72
N THR A 319 10.65 -15.31 -5.69
CA THR A 319 12.02 -14.83 -5.47
C THR A 319 12.11 -13.36 -5.84
N TYR A 320 12.47 -12.53 -4.87
CA TYR A 320 12.76 -11.12 -5.08
C TYR A 320 13.97 -10.95 -6.01
N GLN A 321 13.93 -9.93 -6.87
CA GLN A 321 15.13 -9.53 -7.62
C GLN A 321 16.16 -8.87 -6.70
N ALA A 322 17.42 -8.83 -7.13
CA ALA A 322 18.52 -8.31 -6.31
C ALA A 322 18.31 -6.84 -5.87
N ASP A 323 17.68 -6.05 -6.74
CA ASP A 323 17.34 -4.64 -6.54
C ASP A 323 15.92 -4.43 -5.98
N GLU A 324 15.17 -5.50 -5.74
CA GLU A 324 13.80 -5.41 -5.25
C GLU A 324 13.75 -5.34 -3.71
N GLY A 325 13.26 -4.21 -3.20
CA GLY A 325 12.95 -4.02 -1.79
C GLY A 325 11.60 -4.62 -1.39
N VAL A 326 11.40 -4.88 -0.09
CA VAL A 326 10.09 -5.30 0.40
C VAL A 326 9.11 -4.13 0.29
N SER A 327 7.90 -4.42 -0.19
CA SER A 327 6.90 -3.36 -0.35
C SER A 327 6.50 -2.80 1.00
N VAL A 328 6.42 -1.48 1.10
CA VAL A 328 5.86 -0.73 2.24
C VAL A 328 4.40 -1.09 2.57
N PHE A 329 3.71 -1.83 1.71
CA PHE A 329 2.37 -2.38 1.98
C PHE A 329 2.41 -3.71 2.74
N SER A 330 3.60 -4.24 3.03
CA SER A 330 3.83 -5.48 3.78
C SER A 330 3.92 -5.18 5.28
N VAL A 331 3.05 -4.30 5.78
CA VAL A 331 3.00 -3.84 7.19
C VAL A 331 1.90 -4.51 7.98
#